data_AF-A0A1V3XSQ7-F1
#
_entry.id   AF-A0A1V3XSQ7-F1
#
_cell.length_a   1.000
_cell.length_b   1.000
_cell.length_c   1.000
_cell.angle_alpha   90.00
_cell.angle_beta   90.00
_cell.angle_gamma   90.00
#
_symmetry.space_group_name_H-M   'P 1'
#
loop_
_entity.id
_entity.type
_entity.pdbx_description
1 polymer ?
#
loop_
_entity_poly.entity_id
_entity_poly.type
_entity_poly.pdbx_seq_one_letter_code
_entity_poly.pdbx_strand_id
1 'polypeptide(L)'
;MLTPAVRPSSLGFVQRPDGPRDRRGAAAREEFDAWVNEQASAPLDAERGPGWRLAVHPFVGGGAGVSLVISHCLTDAVGLCEAVADAACGRDEQISWPAAGSRRRWEALREDTGQAARDIPGIARAVVDAARSARGNRGHPPAAAPRRSRTVAPLSGADRTIMLPAATILVDAEEWDARAQSLGGTSNTLLAGLAVRLAQRLGRVTADGSVTVGMPVSERTAGDTRANAVTKVDITVDPASATTDLRQLRAATKKALIRRQQVPSEQSVLLPLVPLLPRWLVRRTVGVAAGNVSSNIGVVDPAACRPDGTDADHFAVTGSWGVSTSVMDRSGGYLGLLSGRTSAEVFVSVLAYQPGRSNSNDGLRQYLSSTLSEFSLVGTMGWGCPELVGGTR
;
A
#
# COMPACT_ATOMS: atom_id res chain seq x y z
N MET A 1 -19.46 25.15 -54.76
CA MET A 1 -20.00 25.68 -53.48
C MET A 1 -20.41 24.48 -52.65
N LEU A 2 -19.50 23.97 -51.83
CA LEU A 2 -19.34 24.25 -50.40
C LEU A 2 -20.16 23.28 -49.53
N THR A 3 -19.50 22.19 -49.19
CA THR A 3 -19.61 21.48 -47.91
C THR A 3 -19.40 22.43 -46.74
N PRO A 4 -19.91 22.10 -45.55
CA PRO A 4 -18.94 21.81 -44.49
C PRO A 4 -19.30 20.59 -43.63
N ALA A 5 -18.23 19.92 -43.23
CA ALA A 5 -18.17 18.89 -42.21
C ALA A 5 -18.23 19.50 -40.80
N VAL A 6 -18.77 18.75 -39.84
CA VAL A 6 -18.53 18.98 -38.40
C VAL A 6 -18.01 17.68 -37.79
N ARG A 7 -16.87 17.82 -37.11
CA ARG A 7 -16.03 16.79 -36.50
C ARG A 7 -16.65 16.16 -35.23
N PRO A 8 -16.21 14.96 -34.82
CA PRO A 8 -16.55 14.39 -33.53
C PRO A 8 -15.75 15.06 -32.40
N SER A 9 -16.45 15.48 -31.34
CA SER A 9 -15.88 16.09 -30.14
C SER A 9 -15.26 15.04 -29.23
N SER A 10 -13.94 15.05 -29.11
CA SER A 10 -13.18 14.36 -28.08
C SER A 10 -13.50 14.94 -26.68
N LEU A 11 -14.01 14.11 -25.77
CA LEU A 11 -14.09 14.43 -24.34
C LEU A 11 -12.68 14.44 -23.75
N GLY A 12 -12.15 15.63 -23.50
CA GLY A 12 -10.83 15.83 -22.92
C GLY A 12 -10.82 15.60 -21.41
N PHE A 13 -10.26 14.47 -20.98
CA PHE A 13 -9.78 14.30 -19.61
C PHE A 13 -8.33 14.83 -19.52
N VAL A 14 -8.19 16.15 -19.42
CA VAL A 14 -6.95 16.78 -18.95
C VAL A 14 -7.35 17.89 -17.99
N GLN A 15 -7.38 17.57 -16.71
CA GLN A 15 -7.54 18.56 -15.66
C GLN A 15 -6.19 19.27 -15.53
N ARG A 16 -6.09 20.53 -15.99
CA ARG A 16 -4.95 21.41 -15.72
C ARG A 16 -5.18 22.16 -14.42
N PRO A 17 -4.35 21.97 -13.38
CA PRO A 17 -4.12 22.99 -12.37
C PRO A 17 -2.82 23.74 -12.69
N ASP A 18 -2.88 25.07 -12.65
CA ASP A 18 -1.70 25.93 -12.70
C ASP A 18 -0.80 25.68 -11.47
N GLY A 19 0.34 25.04 -11.71
CA GLY A 19 1.39 24.65 -10.74
C GLY A 19 2.66 24.21 -11.50
N PRO A 20 3.86 24.26 -10.90
CA PRO A 20 5.09 24.71 -11.58
C PRO A 20 5.51 23.80 -12.74
N ARG A 21 5.65 24.43 -13.93
CA ARG A 21 6.32 23.95 -15.15
C ARG A 21 6.13 22.47 -15.45
N ASP A 22 5.01 22.19 -16.10
CA ASP A 22 4.88 21.09 -17.06
C ASP A 22 6.07 21.14 -18.04
N ARG A 23 7.07 20.26 -17.83
CA ARG A 23 8.22 20.13 -18.74
C ARG A 23 7.67 19.59 -20.07
N ARG A 24 7.34 20.50 -20.99
CA ARG A 24 6.89 20.18 -22.36
C ARG A 24 8.04 19.70 -23.25
N GLY A 25 8.77 18.70 -22.80
CA GLY A 25 9.83 18.04 -23.54
C GLY A 25 9.90 16.59 -23.10
N ALA A 26 10.07 15.68 -24.06
CA ALA A 26 10.37 14.29 -23.74
C ALA A 26 11.64 14.25 -22.87
N ALA A 27 11.58 13.57 -21.72
CA ALA A 27 12.73 13.45 -20.84
C ALA A 27 13.33 12.04 -20.89
N ALA A 28 14.57 11.96 -20.42
CA ALA A 28 15.35 10.74 -20.40
C ALA A 28 14.71 9.70 -19.46
N ARG A 29 14.76 8.41 -19.80
CA ARG A 29 14.13 7.36 -19.00
C ARG A 29 14.76 7.29 -17.62
N GLU A 30 16.05 7.58 -17.51
CA GLU A 30 16.83 7.62 -16.27
C GLU A 30 16.27 8.59 -15.23
N GLU A 31 15.56 9.64 -15.64
CA GLU A 31 14.92 10.61 -14.73
C GLU A 31 13.56 10.11 -14.20
N PHE A 32 13.03 8.99 -14.72
CA PHE A 32 11.67 8.55 -14.44
C PHE A 32 11.44 8.18 -12.97
N ASP A 33 12.41 7.54 -12.31
CA ASP A 33 12.34 7.25 -10.87
C ASP A 33 12.18 8.53 -10.04
N ALA A 34 12.93 9.58 -10.36
CA ALA A 34 12.85 10.86 -9.68
C ALA A 34 11.51 11.53 -9.95
N TRP A 35 11.02 11.48 -11.19
CA TRP A 35 9.73 12.03 -11.58
C TRP A 35 8.55 11.32 -10.88
N VAL A 36 8.56 9.99 -10.77
CA VAL A 36 7.53 9.23 -10.04
C VAL A 36 7.50 9.64 -8.57
N ASN A 37 8.67 9.78 -7.94
CA ASN A 37 8.77 10.24 -6.55
C ASN A 37 8.26 11.68 -6.36
N GLU A 38 8.49 12.56 -7.35
CA GLU A 38 7.92 13.92 -7.35
C GLU A 38 6.39 13.88 -7.41
N GLN A 39 5.81 13.07 -8.31
CA GLN A 39 4.35 12.92 -8.38
C GLN A 39 3.78 12.35 -7.07
N ALA A 40 4.43 11.35 -6.49
CA ALA A 40 4.01 10.70 -5.24
C ALA A 40 4.16 11.59 -3.99
N SER A 41 4.97 12.65 -4.07
CA SER A 41 5.17 13.62 -2.98
C SER A 41 4.27 14.86 -3.11
N ALA A 42 3.60 15.02 -4.25
CA ALA A 42 2.69 16.14 -4.47
C ALA A 42 1.50 16.04 -3.49
N PRO A 43 1.12 17.15 -2.82
CA PRO A 43 0.03 17.13 -1.86
C PRO A 43 -1.31 16.82 -2.54
N LEU A 44 -2.09 15.94 -1.92
CA LEU A 44 -3.49 15.66 -2.28
C LEU A 44 -4.41 16.27 -1.23
N ASP A 45 -5.49 16.91 -1.69
CA ASP A 45 -6.54 17.44 -0.82
C ASP A 45 -7.83 16.66 -1.08
N ALA A 46 -8.07 15.63 -0.26
CA ALA A 46 -9.29 14.82 -0.36
C ALA A 46 -10.53 15.52 0.22
N GLU A 47 -10.39 16.68 0.88
CA GLU A 47 -11.51 17.46 1.43
C GLU A 47 -12.06 18.43 0.39
N ARG A 48 -11.17 19.13 -0.34
CA ARG A 48 -11.53 20.26 -1.22
C ARG A 48 -11.10 20.08 -2.67
N GLY A 49 -10.15 19.19 -2.94
CA GLY A 49 -9.64 18.91 -4.28
C GLY A 49 -10.00 17.49 -4.74
N PRO A 50 -9.54 17.09 -5.93
CA PRO A 50 -9.50 15.67 -6.25
C PRO A 50 -8.51 15.01 -5.28
N GLY A 51 -8.97 14.00 -4.52
CA GLY A 51 -8.08 13.18 -3.69
C GLY A 51 -7.17 12.25 -4.49
N TRP A 52 -6.91 12.58 -5.75
CA TRP A 52 -6.09 11.84 -6.70
C TRP A 52 -5.40 12.79 -7.69
N ARG A 53 -4.35 12.31 -8.35
CA ARG A 53 -3.58 13.00 -9.37
C ARG A 53 -3.13 12.01 -10.43
N LEU A 54 -3.41 12.31 -11.70
CA LEU A 54 -2.91 11.57 -12.85
C LEU A 54 -1.90 12.44 -13.59
N ALA A 55 -0.73 11.89 -13.88
CA ALA A 55 0.32 12.54 -14.64
C ALA A 55 0.90 11.58 -15.68
N VAL A 56 1.31 12.13 -16.82
CA VAL A 56 1.91 11.38 -17.92
C VAL A 56 3.23 12.04 -18.30
N HIS A 57 4.27 11.23 -18.50
CA HIS A 57 5.61 11.67 -18.81
C HIS A 57 6.13 10.97 -20.08
N PRO A 58 6.08 11.62 -21.25
CA PRO A 58 6.62 11.06 -22.49
C PRO A 58 8.13 10.84 -22.43
N PHE A 59 8.61 9.73 -22.96
CA PHE A 59 10.04 9.42 -23.03
C PHE A 59 10.67 9.82 -24.37
N VAL A 60 11.96 10.16 -24.32
CA VAL A 60 12.79 10.26 -25.53
C VAL A 60 12.86 8.88 -26.18
N GLY A 61 12.63 8.80 -27.50
CA GLY A 61 12.62 7.53 -28.23
C GLY A 61 11.28 6.78 -28.23
N GLY A 62 10.23 7.37 -27.65
CA GLY A 62 8.86 6.81 -27.67
C GLY A 62 8.46 6.13 -26.37
N GLY A 63 7.15 5.91 -26.21
CA GLY A 63 6.52 5.48 -24.97
C GLY A 63 6.29 6.61 -23.96
N ALA A 64 5.62 6.30 -22.86
CA ALA A 64 5.36 7.23 -21.77
C ALA A 64 5.26 6.51 -20.44
N GLY A 65 5.65 7.20 -19.37
CA GLY A 65 5.37 6.79 -18.00
C GLY A 65 4.07 7.41 -17.51
N VAL A 66 3.25 6.64 -16.80
CA VAL A 66 1.99 7.11 -16.19
C VAL A 66 2.09 6.98 -14.67
N SER A 67 1.70 8.03 -13.95
CA SER A 67 1.61 8.02 -12.49
C SER A 67 0.20 8.40 -12.07
N LEU A 68 -0.47 7.50 -11.36
CA LEU A 68 -1.74 7.76 -10.68
C LEU A 68 -1.51 7.68 -9.18
N VAL A 69 -1.63 8.83 -8.51
CA VAL A 69 -1.50 8.94 -7.05
C VAL A 69 -2.89 9.16 -6.49
N ILE A 70 -3.30 8.37 -5.51
CA ILE A 70 -4.61 8.49 -4.86
C ILE A 70 -4.47 8.45 -3.35
N SER A 71 -5.32 9.20 -2.65
CA SER A 71 -5.41 9.15 -1.20
C SER A 71 -5.97 7.80 -0.77
N HIS A 72 -5.28 7.13 0.15
CA HIS A 72 -5.72 5.85 0.72
C HIS A 72 -7.05 5.98 1.49
N CYS A 73 -7.50 7.20 1.80
CA CYS A 73 -8.85 7.45 2.33
C CYS A 73 -9.96 7.11 1.32
N LEU A 74 -9.68 7.17 0.02
CA LEU A 74 -10.66 6.94 -1.04
C LEU A 74 -10.70 5.49 -1.48
N THR A 75 -9.56 4.80 -1.50
CA THR A 75 -9.48 3.42 -1.94
C THR A 75 -8.23 2.73 -1.39
N ASP A 76 -8.30 1.42 -1.17
CA ASP A 76 -7.12 0.58 -1.02
C ASP A 76 -6.55 0.17 -2.39
N ALA A 77 -5.42 -0.53 -2.39
CA ALA A 77 -4.73 -0.88 -3.63
C ALA A 77 -5.52 -1.85 -4.54
N VAL A 78 -6.40 -2.71 -3.98
CA VAL A 78 -7.25 -3.58 -4.80
C VAL A 78 -8.33 -2.75 -5.47
N GLY A 79 -9.05 -1.94 -4.69
CA GLY A 79 -10.10 -1.06 -5.23
C GLY A 79 -9.55 -0.05 -6.24
N LEU A 80 -8.30 0.40 -6.08
CA LEU A 80 -7.62 1.22 -7.09
C LEU A 80 -7.45 0.47 -8.41
N CYS A 81 -6.95 -0.77 -8.37
CA CYS A 81 -6.75 -1.55 -9.59
C CYS A 81 -8.07 -1.85 -10.29
N GLU A 82 -9.12 -2.19 -9.52
CA GLU A 82 -10.49 -2.40 -10.04
C GLU A 82 -11.00 -1.12 -10.73
N ALA A 83 -10.89 0.03 -10.08
CA ALA A 83 -11.34 1.31 -10.65
C ALA A 83 -10.58 1.70 -11.93
N VAL A 84 -9.26 1.42 -12.01
CA VAL A 84 -8.48 1.66 -13.23
C VAL A 84 -8.90 0.69 -14.34
N ALA A 85 -9.13 -0.58 -14.03
CA ALA A 85 -9.63 -1.56 -14.99
C ALA A 85 -11.00 -1.18 -15.55
N ASP A 86 -11.91 -0.74 -14.68
CA ASP A 86 -13.24 -0.26 -15.08
C ASP A 86 -13.14 0.96 -15.99
N ALA A 87 -12.32 1.94 -15.63
CA ALA A 87 -12.07 3.12 -16.46
C ALA A 87 -11.47 2.75 -17.82
N ALA A 88 -10.47 1.86 -17.86
CA ALA A 88 -9.84 1.41 -19.10
C ALA A 88 -10.80 0.63 -20.02
N CYS A 89 -11.77 -0.08 -19.44
CA CYS A 89 -12.82 -0.78 -20.19
C CYS A 89 -14.04 0.09 -20.51
N GLY A 90 -14.06 1.36 -20.10
CA GLY A 90 -15.24 2.22 -20.26
C GLY A 90 -16.46 1.76 -19.45
N ARG A 91 -16.25 1.00 -18.37
CA ARG A 91 -17.30 0.60 -17.43
C ARG A 91 -17.57 1.75 -16.47
N ASP A 92 -18.44 2.66 -16.89
CA ASP A 92 -19.02 3.67 -16.01
C ASP A 92 -20.11 3.03 -15.12
N GLU A 93 -19.73 2.16 -14.18
CA GLU A 93 -20.62 1.82 -13.06
C GLU A 93 -20.68 3.03 -12.12
N GLN A 94 -21.40 4.05 -12.56
CA GLN A 94 -21.50 5.34 -11.87
C GLN A 94 -22.23 5.15 -10.54
N ILE A 95 -21.45 5.09 -9.46
CA ILE A 95 -21.90 5.71 -8.22
C ILE A 95 -21.99 7.22 -8.52
N SER A 96 -23.17 7.65 -8.99
CA SER A 96 -23.45 9.04 -9.32
C SER A 96 -23.57 9.83 -8.03
N TRP A 97 -22.47 10.46 -7.62
CA TRP A 97 -22.50 11.43 -6.53
C TRP A 97 -23.10 12.76 -7.02
N PRO A 98 -24.04 13.36 -6.29
CA PRO A 98 -24.53 14.68 -6.62
C PRO A 98 -23.38 15.68 -6.55
N ALA A 99 -23.37 16.68 -7.44
CA ALA A 99 -22.33 17.69 -7.47
C ALA A 99 -22.19 18.38 -6.10
N ALA A 100 -20.96 18.72 -5.72
CA ALA A 100 -20.69 19.38 -4.44
C ALA A 100 -21.55 20.65 -4.29
N GLY A 101 -22.26 20.79 -3.18
CA GLY A 101 -23.13 21.94 -2.90
C GLY A 101 -24.42 22.01 -3.72
N SER A 102 -24.78 20.98 -4.49
CA SER A 102 -26.01 20.95 -5.30
C SER A 102 -27.31 20.83 -4.49
N ARG A 103 -27.24 20.27 -3.27
CA ARG A 103 -28.39 20.10 -2.38
C ARG A 103 -28.81 21.42 -1.73
N ARG A 104 -30.11 21.67 -1.57
CA ARG A 104 -30.57 22.83 -0.78
C ARG A 104 -30.17 22.62 0.68
N ARG A 105 -29.84 23.71 1.39
CA ARG A 105 -29.35 23.63 2.79
C ARG A 105 -30.27 22.84 3.71
N TRP A 106 -31.59 22.97 3.55
CA TRP A 106 -32.55 22.24 4.38
C TRP A 106 -32.63 20.75 4.02
N GLU A 107 -32.51 20.41 2.72
CA GLU A 107 -32.52 19.03 2.23
C GLU A 107 -31.32 18.29 2.80
N ALA A 108 -30.13 18.89 2.65
CA ALA A 108 -28.90 18.38 3.21
C ALA A 108 -29.02 18.16 4.72
N LEU A 109 -29.52 19.17 5.47
CA LEU A 109 -29.66 19.03 6.93
C LEU A 109 -30.62 17.89 7.32
N ARG A 110 -31.76 17.77 6.64
CA ARG A 110 -32.76 16.72 6.92
C ARG A 110 -32.21 15.32 6.60
N GLU A 111 -31.59 15.18 5.44
CA GLU A 111 -30.97 13.92 5.00
C GLU A 111 -29.84 13.50 5.92
N ASP A 112 -28.91 14.41 6.20
CA ASP A 112 -27.73 14.14 7.02
C ASP A 112 -28.14 13.84 8.48
N THR A 113 -29.16 14.53 9.02
CA THR A 113 -29.71 14.22 10.34
C THR A 113 -30.41 12.86 10.35
N GLY A 114 -31.22 12.57 9.33
CA GLY A 114 -31.88 11.28 9.19
C GLY A 114 -30.89 10.12 9.07
N GLN A 115 -29.80 10.33 8.33
CA GLN A 115 -28.72 9.36 8.20
C GLN A 115 -27.99 9.16 9.53
N ALA A 116 -27.58 10.25 10.18
CA ALA A 116 -26.95 10.20 11.50
C ALA A 116 -27.82 9.44 12.52
N ALA A 117 -29.13 9.69 12.55
CA ALA A 117 -30.06 8.99 13.44
C ALA A 117 -30.11 7.47 13.17
N ARG A 118 -30.06 7.04 11.91
CA ARG A 118 -30.01 5.62 11.53
C ARG A 118 -28.68 4.96 11.89
N ASP A 119 -27.59 5.72 11.89
CA ASP A 119 -26.24 5.21 12.13
C ASP A 119 -25.92 5.10 13.63
N ILE A 120 -26.57 5.90 14.49
CA ILE A 120 -26.36 5.91 15.95
C ILE A 120 -26.38 4.50 16.57
N PRO A 121 -27.36 3.61 16.31
CA PRO A 121 -27.36 2.27 16.89
C PRO A 121 -26.17 1.42 16.45
N GLY A 122 -25.69 1.59 15.21
CA GLY A 122 -24.50 0.91 14.70
C GLY A 122 -23.23 1.43 15.37
N ILE A 123 -23.10 2.74 15.51
CA ILE A 123 -21.98 3.40 16.21
C ILE A 123 -21.96 2.95 17.69
N ALA A 124 -23.10 2.96 18.36
CA ALA A 124 -23.22 2.53 19.75
C ALA A 124 -22.78 1.08 19.94
N ARG A 125 -23.21 0.17 19.04
CA ARG A 125 -22.76 -1.23 19.03
C ARG A 125 -21.25 -1.34 18.85
N ALA A 126 -20.69 -0.65 17.85
CA ALA A 126 -19.24 -0.64 17.62
C ALA A 126 -18.45 -0.12 18.82
N VAL A 127 -18.92 0.94 19.48
CA VAL A 127 -18.31 1.48 20.71
C VAL A 127 -18.36 0.46 21.86
N VAL A 128 -19.50 -0.21 22.04
CA VAL A 128 -19.66 -1.25 23.06
C VAL A 128 -18.72 -2.43 22.80
N ASP A 129 -18.63 -2.91 21.57
CA ASP A 129 -17.76 -4.02 21.20
C ASP A 129 -16.27 -3.66 21.33
N ALA A 130 -15.90 -2.42 20.97
CA ALA A 130 -14.57 -1.87 21.24
C ALA A 130 -14.26 -1.83 22.75
N ALA A 131 -15.21 -1.36 23.57
CA ALA A 131 -15.04 -1.28 25.02
C ALA A 131 -14.96 -2.67 25.69
N ARG A 132 -15.72 -3.66 25.20
CA ARG A 132 -15.65 -5.06 25.65
C ARG A 132 -14.29 -5.67 25.31
N SER A 133 -13.83 -5.48 24.09
CA SER A 133 -12.51 -5.95 23.61
C SER A 133 -11.38 -5.39 24.49
N ALA A 134 -11.38 -4.07 24.72
CA ALA A 134 -10.41 -3.41 25.58
C ALA A 134 -10.43 -3.91 27.05
N ARG A 135 -11.58 -4.37 27.56
CA ARG A 135 -11.72 -4.92 28.91
C ARG A 135 -11.30 -6.39 29.00
N GLY A 136 -11.61 -7.20 27.98
CA GLY A 136 -11.22 -8.61 27.90
C GLY A 136 -9.70 -8.80 27.80
N ASN A 137 -9.00 -7.83 27.20
CA ASN A 137 -7.56 -7.89 27.00
C ASN A 137 -6.72 -7.51 28.25
N ARG A 138 -7.35 -7.21 29.41
CA ARG A 138 -6.60 -7.01 30.67
C ARG A 138 -5.97 -8.30 31.20
N GLY A 139 -6.34 -9.46 30.67
CA GLY A 139 -5.81 -10.77 31.07
C GLY A 139 -4.82 -11.41 30.08
N HIS A 140 -4.46 -10.74 28.97
CA HIS A 140 -3.46 -11.24 28.03
C HIS A 140 -2.33 -10.21 27.86
N PRO A 141 -1.05 -10.62 27.94
CA PRO A 141 0.04 -9.72 27.62
C PRO A 141 -0.14 -9.21 26.18
N PRO A 142 0.04 -7.91 25.90
CA PRO A 142 0.05 -7.43 24.52
C PRO A 142 1.07 -8.24 23.72
N ALA A 143 0.69 -8.63 22.49
CA ALA A 143 1.64 -9.23 21.55
C ALA A 143 2.92 -8.41 21.57
N ALA A 144 4.04 -9.07 21.86
CA ALA A 144 5.30 -8.41 22.17
C ALA A 144 5.61 -7.36 21.11
N ALA A 145 5.54 -6.08 21.50
CA ALA A 145 6.11 -5.02 20.70
C ALA A 145 7.58 -5.41 20.42
N PRO A 146 8.08 -5.26 19.19
CA PRO A 146 9.48 -5.56 18.89
C PRO A 146 10.36 -4.83 19.91
N ARG A 147 11.47 -5.48 20.30
CA ARG A 147 12.40 -4.94 21.31
C ARG A 147 12.62 -3.45 21.03
N ARG A 148 12.42 -2.63 22.07
CA ARG A 148 12.94 -1.26 22.12
C ARG A 148 14.47 -1.35 22.02
N SER A 149 15.00 -1.45 20.81
CA SER A 149 16.43 -1.33 20.62
C SER A 149 16.77 0.14 20.85
N ARG A 150 17.36 0.40 22.02
CA ARG A 150 17.88 1.69 22.51
C ARG A 150 16.82 2.69 22.99
N THR A 151 17.03 3.15 24.21
CA THR A 151 16.66 4.51 24.63
C THR A 151 17.36 5.45 23.65
N VAL A 152 16.67 5.84 22.57
CA VAL A 152 17.13 6.96 21.76
C VAL A 152 17.01 8.15 22.71
N ALA A 153 18.15 8.67 23.17
CA ALA A 153 18.19 9.96 23.85
C ALA A 153 17.33 10.93 23.02
N PRO A 154 16.51 11.79 23.63
CA PRO A 154 15.69 12.72 22.87
C PRO A 154 16.64 13.46 21.93
N LEU A 155 16.54 13.18 20.63
CA LEU A 155 17.25 13.97 19.65
C LEU A 155 16.66 15.36 19.85
N SER A 156 17.46 16.31 20.34
CA SER A 156 17.12 17.72 20.48
C SER A 156 16.81 18.40 19.12
N GLY A 157 16.49 17.62 18.09
CA GLY A 157 16.05 18.08 16.78
C GLY A 157 14.53 18.21 16.74
N ALA A 158 14.05 19.25 16.07
CA ALA A 158 12.64 19.43 15.78
C ALA A 158 12.05 18.17 15.11
N ASP A 159 10.82 17.80 15.48
CA ASP A 159 10.09 16.71 14.82
C ASP A 159 9.86 17.08 13.35
N ARG A 160 10.40 16.28 12.43
CA ARG A 160 10.33 16.53 10.98
C ARG A 160 9.42 15.50 10.32
N THR A 161 8.72 15.92 9.29
CA THR A 161 8.03 14.99 8.40
C THR A 161 9.06 14.42 7.44
N ILE A 162 9.12 13.09 7.36
CA ILE A 162 10.02 12.34 6.49
C ILE A 162 9.21 11.49 5.52
N MET A 163 9.76 11.30 4.32
CA MET A 163 9.29 10.27 3.40
C MET A 163 10.01 8.96 3.72
N LEU A 164 9.28 7.86 3.69
CA LEU A 164 9.88 6.54 3.89
C LEU A 164 10.67 6.15 2.64
N PRO A 165 11.90 5.63 2.78
CA PRO A 165 12.60 4.98 1.69
C PRO A 165 11.74 3.94 1.01
N ALA A 166 11.72 4.00 -0.33
CA ALA A 166 10.91 3.15 -1.17
C ALA A 166 11.77 2.52 -2.27
N ALA A 167 11.53 1.25 -2.56
CA ALA A 167 12.12 0.56 -3.69
C ALA A 167 11.15 -0.48 -4.22
N THR A 168 11.05 -0.61 -5.54
CA THR A 168 10.21 -1.60 -6.20
C THR A 168 11.10 -2.54 -7.01
N ILE A 169 10.86 -3.83 -6.85
CA ILE A 169 11.44 -4.88 -7.68
C ILE A 169 10.37 -5.44 -8.61
N LEU A 170 10.75 -5.83 -9.82
CA LEU A 170 9.93 -6.60 -10.75
C LEU A 170 10.63 -7.95 -10.94
N VAL A 171 9.89 -9.04 -10.81
CA VAL A 171 10.40 -10.41 -10.95
C VAL A 171 9.52 -11.12 -11.97
N ASP A 172 10.12 -11.94 -12.82
CA ASP A 172 9.35 -12.78 -13.75
C ASP A 172 8.35 -13.65 -13.00
N ALA A 173 7.12 -13.71 -13.50
CA ALA A 173 6.02 -14.37 -12.81
C ALA A 173 6.18 -15.90 -12.72
N GLU A 174 6.80 -16.53 -13.73
CA GLU A 174 7.10 -17.96 -13.74
C GLU A 174 8.25 -18.28 -12.79
N GLU A 175 9.32 -17.48 -12.81
CA GLU A 175 10.45 -17.62 -11.86
C GLU A 175 9.98 -17.50 -10.41
N TRP A 176 9.12 -16.52 -10.13
CA TRP A 176 8.54 -16.32 -8.80
C TRP A 176 7.73 -17.54 -8.34
N ASP A 177 6.87 -18.10 -9.20
CA ASP A 177 6.04 -19.26 -8.87
C ASP A 177 6.86 -20.53 -8.73
N ALA A 178 7.78 -20.77 -9.65
CA ALA A 178 8.71 -21.90 -9.59
C ALA A 178 9.51 -21.85 -8.29
N ARG A 179 9.99 -20.67 -7.89
CA ARG A 179 10.71 -20.53 -6.63
C ARG A 179 9.82 -20.77 -5.43
N ALA A 180 8.61 -20.20 -5.40
CA ALA A 180 7.66 -20.41 -4.32
C ALA A 180 7.33 -21.89 -4.14
N GLN A 181 7.13 -22.63 -5.24
CA GLN A 181 6.86 -24.06 -5.24
C GLN A 181 8.07 -24.88 -4.78
N SER A 182 9.29 -24.55 -5.25
CA SER A 182 10.51 -25.28 -4.85
C SER A 182 10.78 -25.23 -3.35
N LEU A 183 10.35 -24.14 -2.68
CA LEU A 183 10.44 -23.98 -1.23
C LEU A 183 9.21 -24.54 -0.48
N GLY A 184 8.28 -25.20 -1.16
CA GLY A 184 7.07 -25.78 -0.55
C GLY A 184 5.99 -24.77 -0.17
N GLY A 185 6.02 -23.56 -0.75
CA GLY A 185 5.15 -22.42 -0.45
C GLY A 185 4.08 -22.13 -1.49
N THR A 186 3.58 -20.90 -1.45
CA THR A 186 2.78 -20.22 -2.49
C THR A 186 3.41 -18.85 -2.75
N SER A 187 2.99 -18.14 -3.79
CA SER A 187 3.41 -16.75 -4.03
C SER A 187 3.28 -15.86 -2.77
N ASN A 188 2.14 -15.92 -2.07
CA ASN A 188 1.95 -15.17 -0.81
C ASN A 188 2.91 -15.60 0.30
N THR A 189 3.21 -16.90 0.37
CA THR A 189 4.16 -17.43 1.36
C THR A 189 5.59 -17.00 1.04
N LEU A 190 5.96 -16.93 -0.24
CA LEU A 190 7.26 -16.42 -0.67
C LEU A 190 7.42 -14.94 -0.34
N LEU A 191 6.39 -14.12 -0.60
CA LEU A 191 6.38 -12.71 -0.20
C LEU A 191 6.54 -12.53 1.31
N ALA A 192 5.84 -13.34 2.11
CA ALA A 192 5.97 -13.30 3.56
C ALA A 192 7.35 -13.77 4.03
N GLY A 193 7.95 -14.77 3.37
CA GLY A 193 9.34 -15.18 3.62
C GLY A 193 10.33 -14.06 3.33
N LEU A 194 10.15 -13.35 2.21
CA LEU A 194 10.95 -12.17 1.86
C LEU A 194 10.82 -11.07 2.92
N ALA A 195 9.59 -10.78 3.38
CA ALA A 195 9.34 -9.81 4.45
C ALA A 195 10.03 -10.22 5.77
N VAL A 196 9.95 -11.50 6.14
CA VAL A 196 10.60 -12.05 7.35
C VAL A 196 12.11 -11.88 7.28
N ARG A 197 12.72 -12.20 6.14
CA ARG A 197 14.18 -12.13 5.97
C ARG A 197 14.68 -10.69 5.94
N LEU A 198 13.96 -9.79 5.27
CA LEU A 198 14.27 -8.35 5.30
C LEU A 198 14.14 -7.78 6.72
N ALA A 199 13.07 -8.13 7.44
CA ALA A 199 12.89 -7.73 8.84
C ALA A 199 14.07 -8.18 9.71
N GLN A 200 14.52 -9.43 9.56
CA GLN A 200 15.70 -9.95 10.27
C GLN A 200 16.96 -9.15 9.95
N ARG A 201 17.24 -8.88 8.66
CA ARG A 201 18.40 -8.08 8.22
C ARG A 201 18.38 -6.65 8.76
N LEU A 202 17.18 -6.07 8.87
CA LEU A 202 16.96 -4.77 9.49
C LEU A 202 16.93 -4.83 11.04
N GLY A 203 17.18 -6.00 11.64
CA GLY A 203 17.22 -6.18 13.10
C GLY A 203 15.84 -6.11 13.77
N ARG A 204 14.75 -6.28 13.01
CA ARG A 204 13.36 -6.20 13.47
C ARG A 204 12.87 -7.56 14.00
N VAL A 205 13.60 -8.08 14.98
CA VAL A 205 13.35 -9.38 15.62
C VAL A 205 12.81 -9.22 17.06
N THR A 206 12.07 -10.21 17.51
CA THR A 206 11.59 -10.32 18.90
C THR A 206 12.73 -10.72 19.85
N ALA A 207 12.47 -10.79 21.15
CA ALA A 207 13.50 -11.11 22.15
C ALA A 207 14.08 -12.53 21.98
N ASP A 208 13.27 -13.45 21.50
CA ASP A 208 13.58 -14.84 21.15
C ASP A 208 14.17 -15.01 19.73
N GLY A 209 14.34 -13.91 18.97
CA GLY A 209 14.93 -13.95 17.63
C GLY A 209 13.93 -14.22 16.49
N SER A 210 12.66 -14.48 16.80
CA SER A 210 11.58 -14.63 15.82
C SER A 210 11.23 -13.30 15.14
N VAL A 211 10.47 -13.37 14.04
CA VAL A 211 9.94 -12.19 13.35
C VAL A 211 8.42 -12.29 13.29
N THR A 212 7.75 -11.19 13.67
CA THR A 212 6.29 -11.03 13.48
C THR A 212 6.01 -10.23 12.22
N VAL A 213 5.17 -10.75 11.34
CA VAL A 213 4.69 -10.09 10.12
C VAL A 213 3.16 -10.06 10.12
N GLY A 214 2.60 -8.87 9.91
CA GLY A 214 1.19 -8.66 9.67
C GLY A 214 0.86 -8.84 8.19
N MET A 215 -0.13 -9.66 7.89
CA MET A 215 -0.60 -9.92 6.54
C MET A 215 -2.02 -9.36 6.40
N PRO A 216 -2.21 -8.31 5.57
CA PRO A 216 -3.51 -7.84 5.20
C PRO A 216 -4.25 -8.90 4.36
N VAL A 217 -5.56 -9.03 4.58
CA VAL A 217 -6.44 -10.00 3.91
C VAL A 217 -7.69 -9.26 3.45
N SER A 218 -7.97 -9.35 2.15
CA SER A 218 -9.20 -8.82 1.56
C SER A 218 -10.44 -9.50 2.13
N GLU A 219 -11.44 -8.71 2.46
CA GLU A 219 -12.80 -9.13 2.78
C GLU A 219 -13.76 -8.88 1.62
N ARG A 220 -13.26 -8.42 0.46
CA ARG A 220 -14.10 -8.17 -0.70
C ARG A 220 -14.80 -9.45 -1.15
N THR A 221 -16.07 -9.28 -1.50
CA THR A 221 -16.87 -10.25 -2.22
C THR A 221 -17.28 -9.65 -3.57
N ALA A 222 -17.86 -10.44 -4.47
CA ALA A 222 -18.27 -9.94 -5.79
C ALA A 222 -19.24 -8.75 -5.63
N GLY A 223 -18.95 -7.63 -6.30
CA GLY A 223 -19.73 -6.40 -6.23
C GLY A 223 -19.50 -5.53 -4.98
N ASP A 224 -18.46 -5.82 -4.18
CA ASP A 224 -18.14 -5.02 -2.98
C ASP A 224 -17.44 -3.72 -3.35
N THR A 225 -18.14 -2.59 -3.21
CA THR A 225 -17.65 -1.25 -3.56
C THR A 225 -17.05 -0.49 -2.38
N ARG A 226 -16.73 -1.16 -1.25
CA ARG A 226 -16.13 -0.48 -0.09
C ARG A 226 -14.74 0.05 -0.44
N ALA A 227 -14.47 1.29 -0.02
CA ALA A 227 -13.18 1.95 -0.19
C ALA A 227 -12.01 1.14 0.39
N ASN A 228 -12.17 0.62 1.60
CA ASN A 228 -11.17 -0.19 2.28
C ASN A 228 -11.85 -1.44 2.85
N ALA A 229 -11.55 -2.60 2.27
CA ALA A 229 -12.15 -3.88 2.66
C ALA A 229 -11.05 -4.87 3.08
N VAL A 230 -10.19 -4.43 4.00
CA VAL A 230 -9.00 -5.17 4.40
C VAL A 230 -8.94 -5.32 5.91
N THR A 231 -8.52 -6.50 6.33
CA THR A 231 -8.23 -6.83 7.73
C THR A 231 -6.82 -7.37 7.84
N LYS A 232 -6.33 -7.66 9.05
CA LYS A 232 -4.95 -8.10 9.27
C LYS A 232 -4.91 -9.38 10.10
N VAL A 233 -4.02 -10.30 9.72
CA VAL A 233 -3.59 -11.43 10.56
C VAL A 233 -2.10 -11.31 10.85
N ASP A 234 -1.67 -11.57 12.07
CA ASP A 234 -0.24 -11.55 12.42
C ASP A 234 0.30 -12.98 12.49
N ILE A 235 1.45 -13.22 11.88
CA ILE A 235 2.21 -14.48 11.96
C ILE A 235 3.56 -14.23 12.61
N THR A 236 3.99 -15.12 13.50
CA THR A 236 5.33 -15.10 14.11
C THR A 236 6.06 -16.37 13.72
N VAL A 237 7.24 -16.22 13.13
CA VAL A 237 8.03 -17.35 12.59
C VAL A 237 9.52 -17.15 12.86
N ASP A 238 10.26 -18.26 12.88
CA ASP A 238 11.73 -18.24 12.91
C ASP A 238 12.26 -17.86 11.52
N PRO A 239 13.02 -16.76 11.40
CA PRO A 239 13.54 -16.30 10.12
C PRO A 239 14.60 -17.22 9.50
N ALA A 240 15.21 -18.15 10.25
CA ALA A 240 16.24 -19.06 9.74
C ALA A 240 15.73 -19.98 8.61
N SER A 241 14.44 -20.36 8.66
CA SER A 241 13.82 -21.22 7.65
C SER A 241 13.31 -20.47 6.42
N ALA A 242 13.21 -19.13 6.48
CA ALA A 242 12.47 -18.34 5.49
C ALA A 242 13.02 -18.46 4.06
N THR A 243 14.32 -18.73 3.89
CA THR A 243 14.98 -18.86 2.58
C THR A 243 15.12 -20.31 2.10
N THR A 244 14.84 -21.30 2.96
CA THR A 244 15.10 -22.72 2.70
C THR A 244 13.85 -23.58 2.68
N ASP A 245 12.86 -23.29 3.52
CA ASP A 245 11.60 -24.03 3.60
C ASP A 245 10.44 -23.14 4.06
N LEU A 246 9.50 -22.89 3.13
CA LEU A 246 8.32 -22.06 3.38
C LEU A 246 7.14 -22.84 3.98
N ARG A 247 7.24 -24.16 4.18
CA ARG A 247 6.12 -24.98 4.69
C ARG A 247 5.69 -24.57 6.10
N GLN A 248 6.64 -24.21 6.97
CA GLN A 248 6.33 -23.72 8.32
C GLN A 248 5.58 -22.39 8.27
N LEU A 249 6.05 -21.47 7.43
CA LEU A 249 5.41 -20.18 7.23
C LEU A 249 4.00 -20.35 6.66
N ARG A 250 3.84 -21.22 5.65
CA ARG A 250 2.54 -21.58 5.08
C ARG A 250 1.57 -22.14 6.14
N ALA A 251 2.06 -23.02 7.01
CA ALA A 251 1.26 -23.59 8.10
C ALA A 251 0.84 -22.52 9.13
N ALA A 252 1.75 -21.61 9.49
CA ALA A 252 1.48 -20.49 10.38
C ALA A 252 0.42 -19.54 9.80
N THR A 253 0.55 -19.16 8.52
CA THR A 253 -0.44 -18.34 7.81
C THR A 253 -1.80 -19.03 7.77
N LYS A 254 -1.86 -20.33 7.42
CA LYS A 254 -3.12 -21.10 7.40
C LYS A 254 -3.78 -21.10 8.78
N LYS A 255 -3.01 -21.34 9.84
CA LYS A 255 -3.51 -21.33 11.23
C LYS A 255 -4.05 -19.96 11.63
N ALA A 256 -3.35 -18.88 11.26
CA ALA A 256 -3.77 -17.52 11.55
C ALA A 256 -5.09 -17.15 10.83
N LEU A 257 -5.24 -17.54 9.56
CA LEU A 257 -6.46 -17.34 8.78
C LEU A 257 -7.66 -18.12 9.36
N ILE A 258 -7.46 -19.39 9.74
CA ILE A 258 -8.51 -20.21 10.37
C ILE A 258 -8.95 -19.60 11.71
N ARG A 259 -7.98 -19.22 12.55
CA ARG A 259 -8.27 -18.59 13.85
C ARG A 259 -9.08 -17.31 13.68
N ARG A 260 -8.78 -16.52 12.65
CA ARG A 260 -9.52 -15.30 12.35
C ARG A 260 -10.98 -15.59 11.97
N GLN A 261 -11.26 -16.63 11.19
CA GLN A 261 -12.65 -16.98 10.86
C GLN A 261 -13.49 -17.30 12.11
N GLN A 262 -12.83 -17.73 13.20
CA GLN A 262 -13.47 -18.06 14.47
C GLN A 262 -13.58 -16.85 15.42
N VAL A 263 -12.73 -15.83 15.26
CA VAL A 263 -12.67 -14.65 16.14
C VAL A 263 -12.46 -13.38 15.29
N PRO A 264 -13.49 -12.52 15.16
CA PRO A 264 -13.37 -11.24 14.46
C PRO A 264 -12.24 -10.39 15.06
N SER A 265 -11.43 -9.76 14.21
CA SER A 265 -10.31 -8.92 14.64
C SER A 265 -10.80 -7.62 15.30
N GLU A 266 -10.33 -7.34 16.52
CA GLU A 266 -10.69 -6.14 17.30
C GLU A 266 -10.36 -4.82 16.57
N GLN A 267 -9.31 -4.82 15.74
CA GLN A 267 -8.91 -3.65 14.92
C GLN A 267 -9.98 -3.26 13.89
N SER A 268 -10.73 -4.23 13.36
CA SER A 268 -11.81 -3.98 12.39
C SER A 268 -12.99 -3.22 13.01
N VAL A 269 -13.20 -3.38 14.32
CA VAL A 269 -14.29 -2.70 15.05
C VAL A 269 -13.97 -1.22 15.29
N LEU A 270 -12.68 -0.87 15.37
CA LEU A 270 -12.23 0.48 15.69
C LEU A 270 -12.10 1.39 14.47
N LEU A 271 -11.80 0.84 13.28
CA LEU A 271 -11.59 1.62 12.06
C LEU A 271 -12.79 2.51 11.67
N PRO A 272 -14.05 2.05 11.71
CA PRO A 272 -15.22 2.88 11.41
C PRO A 272 -15.43 4.04 12.40
N LEU A 273 -14.86 3.94 13.61
CA LEU A 273 -14.98 4.96 14.65
C LEU A 273 -13.93 6.06 14.51
N VAL A 274 -12.87 5.86 13.73
CA VAL A 274 -11.75 6.82 13.55
C VAL A 274 -12.23 8.22 13.15
N PRO A 275 -13.18 8.40 12.21
CA PRO A 275 -13.69 9.73 11.86
C PRO A 275 -14.37 10.46 13.02
N LEU A 276 -14.88 9.72 14.02
CA LEU A 276 -15.55 10.27 15.20
C LEU A 276 -14.57 10.58 16.34
N LEU A 277 -13.31 10.13 16.23
CA LEU A 277 -12.31 10.36 17.27
C LEU A 277 -11.74 11.78 17.16
N PRO A 278 -11.59 12.51 18.29
CA PRO A 278 -10.94 13.80 18.27
C PRO A 278 -9.48 13.67 17.82
N ARG A 279 -8.97 14.68 17.09
CA ARG A 279 -7.63 14.67 16.48
C ARG A 279 -6.51 14.28 17.44
N TRP A 280 -6.58 14.68 18.70
CA TRP A 280 -5.57 14.33 19.71
C TRP A 280 -5.55 12.83 20.06
N LEU A 281 -6.71 12.16 20.01
CA LEU A 281 -6.86 10.74 20.29
C LEU A 281 -6.41 9.90 19.09
N VAL A 282 -6.73 10.36 17.87
CA VAL A 282 -6.16 9.80 16.63
C VAL A 282 -4.64 9.88 16.68
N ARG A 283 -4.06 11.05 16.98
CA ARG A 283 -2.59 11.21 17.10
C ARG A 283 -1.94 10.32 18.18
N ARG A 284 -2.69 9.92 19.21
CA ARG A 284 -2.21 8.97 20.23
C ARG A 284 -2.34 7.50 19.81
N THR A 285 -3.24 7.20 18.88
CA THR A 285 -3.51 5.83 18.39
C THR A 285 -2.84 5.51 17.06
N VAL A 286 -2.41 6.52 16.27
CA VAL A 286 -1.70 6.37 14.98
C VAL A 286 -0.33 5.66 15.08
N GLY A 287 0.12 5.28 16.29
CA GLY A 287 1.22 4.33 16.46
C GLY A 287 0.94 2.89 15.97
N VAL A 288 -0.27 2.60 15.47
CA VAL A 288 -0.71 1.28 15.01
C VAL A 288 -0.19 0.89 13.61
N ALA A 289 0.46 1.80 12.90
CA ALA A 289 1.23 1.45 11.69
C ALA A 289 2.62 0.83 12.01
N ALA A 290 2.94 0.58 13.29
CA ALA A 290 4.17 -0.09 13.69
C ALA A 290 4.14 -1.58 13.33
N GLY A 291 5.14 -2.05 12.59
CA GLY A 291 5.31 -3.50 12.37
C GLY A 291 6.07 -3.85 11.10
N ASN A 292 6.10 -5.14 10.81
CA ASN A 292 6.46 -5.67 9.49
C ASN A 292 5.16 -6.05 8.80
N VAL A 293 4.90 -5.57 7.59
CA VAL A 293 3.67 -5.85 6.84
C VAL A 293 4.01 -6.54 5.53
N SER A 294 3.28 -7.58 5.19
CA SER A 294 3.36 -8.29 3.90
C SER A 294 1.97 -8.30 3.28
N SER A 295 1.75 -7.37 2.35
CA SER A 295 0.49 -7.15 1.65
C SER A 295 0.56 -7.65 0.22
N ASN A 296 -0.41 -8.45 -0.20
CA ASN A 296 -0.56 -8.84 -1.59
C ASN A 296 -1.95 -8.45 -2.09
N ILE A 297 -2.02 -7.69 -3.19
CA ILE A 297 -3.27 -7.31 -3.86
C ILE A 297 -3.80 -8.43 -4.76
N GLY A 298 -2.96 -9.43 -5.07
CA GLY A 298 -3.31 -10.57 -5.90
C GLY A 298 -3.04 -10.34 -7.38
N VAL A 299 -3.82 -11.01 -8.23
CA VAL A 299 -3.77 -10.86 -9.68
C VAL A 299 -4.45 -9.56 -10.05
N VAL A 300 -3.71 -8.68 -10.72
CA VAL A 300 -4.20 -7.41 -11.25
C VAL A 300 -4.99 -7.71 -12.52
N ASP A 301 -6.18 -7.11 -12.66
CA ASP A 301 -6.94 -7.18 -13.90
C ASP A 301 -6.09 -6.62 -15.05
N PRO A 302 -5.88 -7.37 -16.15
CA PRO A 302 -5.09 -6.89 -17.30
C PRO A 302 -5.54 -5.53 -17.83
N ALA A 303 -6.82 -5.18 -17.73
CA ALA A 303 -7.32 -3.88 -18.14
C ALA A 303 -6.72 -2.73 -17.32
N ALA A 304 -6.38 -2.94 -16.04
CA ALA A 304 -5.72 -1.93 -15.23
C ALA A 304 -4.31 -1.57 -15.75
N CYS A 305 -3.70 -2.49 -16.50
CA CYS A 305 -2.38 -2.30 -17.10
C CYS A 305 -2.46 -1.63 -18.49
N ARG A 306 -3.65 -1.15 -18.91
CA ARG A 306 -3.89 -0.58 -20.24
C ARG A 306 -4.48 0.84 -20.19
N PRO A 307 -3.78 1.81 -19.56
CA PRO A 307 -4.33 3.15 -19.37
C PRO A 307 -4.64 3.91 -20.68
N ASP A 308 -3.99 3.56 -21.78
CA ASP A 308 -4.23 4.12 -23.13
C ASP A 308 -4.79 3.09 -24.12
N GLY A 309 -5.20 1.92 -23.63
CA GLY A 309 -5.66 0.78 -24.42
C GLY A 309 -4.56 -0.17 -24.89
N THR A 310 -3.28 0.15 -24.67
CA THR A 310 -2.14 -0.75 -24.96
C THR A 310 -1.57 -1.36 -23.68
N ASP A 311 -1.01 -2.57 -23.76
CA ASP A 311 -0.37 -3.20 -22.60
C ASP A 311 0.85 -2.38 -22.16
N ALA A 312 0.87 -1.99 -20.89
CA ALA A 312 2.05 -1.38 -20.28
C ALA A 312 3.19 -2.41 -20.18
N ASP A 313 4.42 -1.98 -20.49
CA ASP A 313 5.62 -2.80 -20.34
C ASP A 313 5.80 -3.26 -18.89
N HIS A 314 5.53 -2.36 -17.93
CA HIS A 314 5.64 -2.61 -16.49
C HIS A 314 4.50 -1.94 -15.72
N PHE A 315 4.09 -2.56 -14.61
CA PHE A 315 3.07 -2.03 -13.70
C PHE A 315 3.42 -2.37 -12.25
N ALA A 316 3.32 -1.38 -11.36
CA ALA A 316 3.37 -1.63 -9.93
C ALA A 316 2.56 -0.61 -9.15
N VAL A 317 2.20 -1.00 -7.93
CA VAL A 317 1.55 -0.15 -6.94
C VAL A 317 2.48 -0.04 -5.74
N THR A 318 2.72 1.18 -5.27
CA THR A 318 3.49 1.45 -4.05
C THR A 318 2.74 2.42 -3.16
N GLY A 319 3.07 2.39 -1.86
CA GLY A 319 2.66 3.44 -0.94
C GLY A 319 3.64 4.61 -0.95
N SER A 320 3.14 5.80 -0.67
CA SER A 320 3.93 7.01 -0.42
C SER A 320 3.19 7.85 0.61
N TRP A 321 3.80 8.07 1.78
CA TRP A 321 3.25 8.99 2.78
C TRP A 321 4.34 9.62 3.63
N GLY A 322 4.13 10.89 3.94
CA GLY A 322 4.94 11.61 4.92
C GLY A 322 4.54 11.21 6.34
N VAL A 323 5.51 10.90 7.17
CA VAL A 323 5.29 10.59 8.59
C VAL A 323 6.27 11.34 9.46
N SER A 324 5.87 11.68 10.69
CA SER A 324 6.79 12.38 11.60
C SER A 324 7.85 11.42 12.14
N THR A 325 9.08 11.93 12.28
CA THR A 325 10.20 11.20 12.90
C THR A 325 9.83 10.65 14.28
N SER A 326 9.08 11.42 15.07
CA SER A 326 8.64 11.02 16.41
C SER A 326 7.71 9.80 16.41
N VAL A 327 6.86 9.66 15.39
CA VAL A 327 5.98 8.49 15.24
C VAL A 327 6.80 7.26 14.87
N MET A 328 7.74 7.40 13.92
CA MET A 328 8.61 6.30 13.53
C MET A 328 9.50 5.82 14.67
N ASP A 329 10.12 6.74 15.41
CA ASP A 329 10.97 6.41 16.55
C ASP A 329 10.17 5.74 17.68
N ARG A 330 8.95 6.23 17.96
CA ARG A 330 8.05 5.61 18.96
C ARG A 330 7.59 4.20 18.54
N SER A 331 7.39 3.99 17.24
CA SER A 331 6.99 2.71 16.66
C SER A 331 8.14 1.70 16.54
N GLY A 332 9.39 2.13 16.76
CA GLY A 332 10.57 1.31 16.49
C GLY A 332 10.83 1.08 15.00
N GLY A 333 10.30 1.94 14.13
CA GLY A 333 10.43 1.88 12.67
C GLY A 333 9.33 1.11 11.94
N TYR A 334 9.49 0.98 10.63
CA TYR A 334 8.50 0.41 9.71
C TYR A 334 9.15 -0.49 8.67
N LEU A 335 8.49 -1.59 8.32
CA LEU A 335 8.78 -2.35 7.10
C LEU A 335 7.45 -2.76 6.48
N GLY A 336 7.18 -2.34 5.26
CA GLY A 336 5.99 -2.72 4.50
C GLY A 336 6.39 -3.25 3.15
N LEU A 337 5.88 -4.42 2.80
CA LEU A 337 5.95 -4.99 1.46
C LEU A 337 4.55 -4.98 0.87
N LEU A 338 4.42 -4.47 -0.35
CA LEU A 338 3.23 -4.53 -1.17
C LEU A 338 3.59 -5.26 -2.46
N SER A 339 2.83 -6.30 -2.81
CA SER A 339 3.01 -7.05 -4.04
C SER A 339 1.71 -7.17 -4.80
N GLY A 340 1.83 -7.34 -6.11
CA GLY A 340 0.76 -7.73 -7.02
C GLY A 340 1.35 -8.44 -8.23
N ARG A 341 0.48 -9.05 -9.02
CA ARG A 341 0.86 -9.86 -10.18
C ARG A 341 0.17 -9.39 -11.45
N THR A 342 0.94 -9.13 -12.49
CA THR A 342 0.45 -9.03 -13.88
C THR A 342 0.58 -10.39 -14.58
N SER A 343 0.26 -10.46 -15.87
CA SER A 343 0.46 -11.69 -16.65
C SER A 343 1.93 -12.10 -16.74
N ALA A 344 2.85 -11.13 -16.82
CA ALA A 344 4.27 -11.34 -17.04
C ALA A 344 5.13 -11.24 -15.77
N GLU A 345 4.76 -10.38 -14.82
CA GLU A 345 5.64 -10.00 -13.71
C GLU A 345 4.92 -10.00 -12.36
N VAL A 346 5.69 -10.27 -11.31
CA VAL A 346 5.33 -9.98 -9.92
C VAL A 346 6.12 -8.77 -9.47
N PHE A 347 5.41 -7.69 -9.13
CA PHE A 347 6.05 -6.54 -8.51
C PHE A 347 6.06 -6.69 -6.98
N VAL A 348 7.11 -6.18 -6.34
CA VAL A 348 7.18 -6.02 -4.88
C VAL A 348 7.73 -4.64 -4.56
N SER A 349 6.87 -3.76 -4.05
CA SER A 349 7.22 -2.45 -3.54
C SER A 349 7.47 -2.52 -2.03
N VAL A 350 8.61 -2.00 -1.61
CA VAL A 350 9.08 -2.07 -0.22
C VAL A 350 9.28 -0.67 0.33
N LEU A 351 8.71 -0.44 1.51
CA LEU A 351 8.87 0.77 2.30
C LEU A 351 9.55 0.39 3.61
N ALA A 352 10.67 1.04 3.94
CA ALA A 352 11.42 0.69 5.13
C ALA A 352 11.96 1.92 5.85
N TYR A 353 11.83 1.94 7.17
CA TYR A 353 12.47 2.92 8.03
C TYR A 353 12.97 2.28 9.32
N GLN A 354 14.24 2.54 9.62
CA GLN A 354 14.92 2.08 10.83
C GLN A 354 15.43 3.29 11.63
N PRO A 355 14.97 3.47 12.89
CA PRO A 355 15.46 4.53 13.75
C PRO A 355 16.98 4.51 13.90
N GLY A 356 17.61 5.68 13.76
CA GLY A 356 19.07 5.84 13.92
C GLY A 356 19.92 5.32 12.75
N ARG A 357 19.33 4.97 11.61
CA ARG A 357 20.03 4.67 10.35
C ARG A 357 19.86 5.81 9.34
N SER A 358 20.66 5.79 8.26
CA SER A 358 20.60 6.79 7.18
C SER A 358 19.28 6.76 6.42
N ASN A 359 18.62 5.59 6.32
CA ASN A 359 17.33 5.40 5.64
C ASN A 359 17.34 6.01 4.22
N SER A 360 18.10 5.40 3.31
CA SER A 360 18.17 5.79 1.90
C SER A 360 17.57 4.72 0.98
N ASN A 361 17.07 5.14 -0.18
CA ASN A 361 16.59 4.22 -1.22
C ASN A 361 17.70 3.27 -1.66
N ASP A 362 18.93 3.76 -1.84
CA ASP A 362 20.06 2.92 -2.27
C ASP A 362 20.44 1.87 -1.23
N GLY A 363 20.40 2.22 0.05
CA GLY A 363 20.60 1.24 1.13
C GLY A 363 19.52 0.18 1.12
N LEU A 364 18.26 0.56 0.91
CA LEU A 364 17.14 -0.38 0.79
C LEU A 364 17.29 -1.29 -0.44
N ARG A 365 17.67 -0.75 -1.60
CA ARG A 365 17.97 -1.51 -2.82
C ARG A 365 19.06 -2.55 -2.59
N GLN A 366 20.13 -2.21 -1.86
CA GLN A 366 21.18 -3.17 -1.50
C GLN A 366 20.66 -4.31 -0.61
N TYR A 367 19.85 -3.99 0.41
CA TYR A 367 19.22 -5.02 1.26
C TYR A 367 18.28 -5.93 0.46
N LEU A 368 17.51 -5.36 -0.47
CA LEU A 368 16.61 -6.11 -1.35
C LEU A 368 17.39 -7.03 -2.29
N SER A 369 18.37 -6.50 -3.01
CA SER A 369 19.22 -7.28 -3.92
C SER A 369 19.88 -8.47 -3.22
N SER A 370 20.49 -8.23 -2.05
CA SER A 370 21.12 -9.29 -1.27
C SER A 370 20.11 -10.32 -0.74
N THR A 371 18.88 -9.90 -0.43
CA THR A 371 17.84 -10.83 0.01
C THR A 371 17.30 -11.65 -1.17
N LEU A 372 17.07 -11.04 -2.34
CA LEU A 372 16.66 -11.76 -3.55
C LEU A 372 17.68 -12.84 -3.94
N SER A 373 18.98 -12.56 -3.84
CA SER A 373 20.03 -13.57 -4.05
C SER A 373 19.91 -14.77 -3.11
N GLU A 374 19.55 -14.58 -1.83
CA GLU A 374 19.33 -15.69 -0.90
C GLU A 374 18.10 -16.52 -1.26
N PHE A 375 17.08 -15.88 -1.84
CA PHE A 375 15.93 -16.55 -2.42
C PHE A 375 16.22 -17.09 -3.82
N SER A 376 17.45 -16.97 -4.36
CA SER A 376 17.76 -17.41 -5.73
C SER A 376 16.80 -16.83 -6.78
N LEU A 377 16.32 -15.61 -6.55
CA LEU A 377 15.47 -14.87 -7.47
C LEU A 377 16.32 -13.82 -8.18
N VAL A 378 15.97 -13.56 -9.44
CA VAL A 378 16.47 -12.42 -10.21
C VAL A 378 15.30 -11.49 -10.45
N GLY A 379 15.55 -10.19 -10.36
CA GLY A 379 14.56 -9.17 -10.68
C GLY A 379 15.22 -7.93 -11.22
N THR A 380 14.42 -6.94 -11.57
CA THR A 380 14.89 -5.61 -11.97
C THR A 380 14.46 -4.57 -10.94
N MET A 381 15.30 -3.54 -10.75
CA MET A 381 14.95 -2.36 -9.97
C MET A 381 15.13 -1.09 -10.79
N GLY A 382 14.26 -0.12 -10.55
CA GLY A 382 14.27 1.16 -11.27
C GLY A 382 13.49 1.07 -12.57
N TRP A 383 12.70 2.10 -12.83
CA TRP A 383 11.79 2.15 -13.97
C TRP A 383 12.48 2.67 -15.24
N GLY A 384 13.49 3.52 -15.06
CA GLY A 384 14.16 4.23 -16.13
C GLY A 384 15.31 3.48 -16.79
N CYS A 385 16.13 2.86 -15.95
CA CYS A 385 17.25 2.00 -16.33
C CYS A 385 17.17 0.77 -15.41
N PRO A 386 16.44 -0.28 -15.82
CA PRO A 386 16.23 -1.44 -14.97
C PRO A 386 17.56 -2.12 -14.67
N GLU A 387 17.97 -2.12 -13.41
CA GLU A 387 19.17 -2.80 -12.96
C GLU A 387 18.83 -4.23 -12.53
N LEU A 388 19.51 -5.22 -13.12
CA LEU A 388 19.39 -6.62 -12.69
C LEU A 388 19.90 -6.79 -11.26
N VAL A 389 19.06 -7.35 -10.41
CA VAL A 389 19.32 -7.60 -8.99
C VAL A 389 18.96 -9.02 -8.61
N GLY A 390 19.69 -9.60 -7.65
CA GLY A 390 19.54 -11.01 -7.30
C GLY A 390 20.33 -11.96 -8.21
N GLY A 391 20.18 -13.27 -7.99
CA GLY A 391 20.92 -14.34 -8.68
C GLY A 391 22.18 -14.86 -7.96
N THR A 392 22.64 -16.05 -8.37
CA THR A 392 23.92 -16.65 -7.95
C THR A 392 25.06 -16.10 -8.80
N ARG A 393 26.09 -15.55 -8.15
CA ARG A 393 27.40 -15.39 -8.81
C ARG A 393 28.05 -16.74 -9.03
#